data_AF-A0A7S0TSH4-F1
#
_entry.id   AF-A0A7S0TSH4-F1
#
_cell.length_a   1.000
_cell.length_b   1.000
_cell.length_c   1.000
_cell.angle_alpha   90.00
_cell.angle_beta   90.00
_cell.angle_gamma   90.00
#
_symmetry.space_group_name_H-M   'P 1'
#
loop_
_entity.id
_entity.type
_entity.pdbx_description
1 polymer ?
#
loop_
_entity_poly.entity_id
_entity_poly.type
_entity_poly.pdbx_seq_one_letter_code
_entity_poly.pdbx_strand_id
1 'polypeptide(L)'
;WGDGLGKMISKGAFNVGYAIYKTRIGHQFHTAACSDGSGTPHSNKTTIPLIPGVQITVVPMLADNYCYLLTDTGTKKCLAVDPADAGAVLAAVEEEGLELQGILTTHTHWDHSGGNEAIKQKLPDVKVYGGKKEAIPALTDSVGEGDTFRFPPRAEGAESKLVVQVWETPCHTVGHVMYVVNVQA
;
A
#
# COMPACT_ATOMS: atom_id res chain seq x y z
N TRP A 1 -11.60 34.67 -7.50
CA TRP A 1 -12.67 34.09 -6.67
C TRP A 1 -13.86 33.81 -7.54
N GLY A 2 -13.82 32.71 -8.30
CA GLY A 2 -14.82 32.40 -9.33
C GLY A 2 -15.13 30.92 -9.36
N ASP A 3 -16.40 30.64 -9.59
CA ASP A 3 -17.07 29.34 -9.75
C ASP A 3 -17.42 28.53 -8.48
N GLY A 4 -18.33 29.07 -7.66
CA GLY A 4 -18.95 28.34 -6.56
C GLY A 4 -19.95 27.26 -7.00
N LEU A 5 -20.57 27.40 -8.18
CA LEU A 5 -21.58 26.47 -8.68
C LEU A 5 -20.93 25.19 -9.24
N GLY A 6 -19.87 25.31 -10.03
CA GLY A 6 -19.07 24.18 -10.51
C GLY A 6 -18.40 23.41 -9.38
N LYS A 7 -17.90 24.10 -8.33
CA LYS A 7 -17.40 23.46 -7.10
C LYS A 7 -18.48 22.69 -6.33
N MET A 8 -19.72 23.18 -6.34
CA MET A 8 -20.82 22.52 -5.66
C MET A 8 -21.30 21.29 -6.44
N ILE A 9 -21.39 21.40 -7.78
CA ILE A 9 -21.72 20.28 -8.67
C ILE A 9 -20.64 19.19 -8.59
N SER A 10 -19.36 19.56 -8.62
CA SER A 10 -18.25 18.60 -8.50
C SER A 10 -18.22 17.92 -7.14
N LYS A 11 -18.48 18.66 -6.05
CA LYS A 11 -18.61 18.08 -4.70
C LYS A 11 -19.80 17.13 -4.60
N GLY A 12 -20.93 17.47 -5.21
CA GLY A 12 -22.11 16.60 -5.27
C GLY A 12 -21.81 15.30 -6.02
N ALA A 13 -21.19 15.39 -7.20
CA ALA A 13 -20.80 14.24 -8.01
C ALA A 13 -19.75 13.36 -7.28
N PHE A 14 -18.75 13.98 -6.65
CA PHE A 14 -17.76 13.28 -5.83
C PHE A 14 -18.45 12.51 -4.69
N ASN A 15 -19.36 13.14 -3.94
CA ASN A 15 -20.04 12.49 -2.83
C ASN A 15 -20.88 11.28 -3.27
N VAL A 16 -21.57 11.38 -4.42
CA VAL A 16 -22.35 10.26 -4.97
C VAL A 16 -21.43 9.13 -5.43
N GLY A 17 -20.39 9.47 -6.20
CA GLY A 17 -19.39 8.49 -6.65
C GLY A 17 -18.73 7.77 -5.48
N TYR A 18 -18.32 8.53 -4.45
CA TYR A 18 -17.72 7.99 -3.23
C TYR A 18 -18.71 7.14 -2.41
N ALA A 19 -20.00 7.50 -2.40
CA ALA A 19 -21.02 6.68 -1.77
C ALA A 19 -21.16 5.31 -2.47
N ILE A 20 -21.17 5.27 -3.80
CA ILE A 20 -21.21 4.03 -4.60
C ILE A 20 -19.92 3.23 -4.40
N TYR A 21 -18.77 3.91 -4.40
CA TYR A 21 -17.46 3.32 -4.18
C TYR A 21 -17.41 2.49 -2.90
N LYS A 22 -18.03 2.93 -1.80
CA LYS A 22 -18.05 2.17 -0.54
C LYS A 22 -19.03 0.98 -0.51
N THR A 23 -19.76 0.72 -1.60
CA THR A 23 -20.74 -0.38 -1.68
C THR A 23 -20.16 -1.59 -2.41
N ARG A 24 -20.89 -2.72 -2.36
CA ARG A 24 -20.58 -3.92 -3.15
C ARG A 24 -20.43 -3.65 -4.65
N ILE A 25 -21.13 -2.64 -5.18
CA ILE A 25 -21.01 -2.25 -6.59
C ILE A 25 -19.63 -1.64 -6.84
N GLY A 26 -19.17 -0.74 -5.97
CA GLY A 26 -17.79 -0.23 -6.00
C GLY A 26 -16.75 -1.34 -5.92
N HIS A 27 -17.02 -2.36 -5.09
CA HIS A 27 -16.09 -3.49 -4.91
C HIS A 27 -15.97 -4.29 -6.19
N GLN A 28 -17.11 -4.54 -6.86
CA GLN A 28 -17.13 -5.21 -8.16
C GLN A 28 -16.34 -4.43 -9.22
N PHE A 29 -16.44 -3.10 -9.23
CA PHE A 29 -15.62 -2.28 -10.14
C PHE A 29 -14.12 -2.40 -9.83
N HIS A 30 -13.73 -2.37 -8.55
CA HIS A 30 -12.34 -2.58 -8.17
C HIS A 30 -11.83 -3.97 -8.57
N THR A 31 -12.57 -5.04 -8.25
CA THR A 31 -12.21 -6.42 -8.62
C THR A 31 -12.10 -6.57 -10.14
N ALA A 32 -13.02 -5.96 -10.90
CA ALA A 32 -12.96 -5.95 -12.36
C ALA A 32 -11.70 -5.25 -12.87
N ALA A 33 -11.32 -4.11 -12.29
CA ALA A 33 -10.09 -3.38 -12.66
C ALA A 33 -8.82 -4.20 -12.37
N CYS A 34 -8.74 -4.93 -11.26
CA CYS A 34 -7.61 -5.84 -11.01
C CYS A 34 -7.58 -7.05 -11.96
N SER A 35 -8.76 -7.50 -12.41
CA SER A 35 -8.90 -8.69 -13.26
C SER A 35 -8.72 -8.39 -14.73
N ASP A 36 -8.72 -7.11 -15.13
CA ASP A 36 -8.76 -6.75 -16.54
C ASP A 36 -7.49 -7.20 -17.27
N GLY A 37 -6.33 -7.29 -16.60
CA GLY A 37 -5.08 -7.94 -17.05
C GLY A 37 -4.57 -7.54 -18.45
N SER A 38 -5.23 -6.57 -19.08
CA SER A 38 -5.19 -6.26 -20.52
C SER A 38 -5.05 -4.77 -20.77
N GLY A 39 -5.16 -3.95 -19.72
CA GLY A 39 -4.77 -2.54 -19.76
C GLY A 39 -3.25 -2.40 -19.76
N THR A 40 -2.72 -1.62 -20.70
CA THR A 40 -1.39 -1.02 -20.53
C THR A 40 -1.40 -0.26 -19.19
N PRO A 41 -0.45 -0.52 -18.28
CA PRO A 41 -0.36 0.23 -17.03
C PRO A 41 -0.26 1.74 -17.31
N HIS A 42 -0.84 2.56 -16.42
CA HIS A 42 -0.87 4.02 -16.58
C HIS A 42 0.52 4.68 -16.54
N SER A 43 1.52 3.95 -16.03
CA SER A 43 2.93 4.33 -16.12
C SER A 43 3.83 3.09 -16.18
N ASN A 44 5.13 3.29 -16.38
CA ASN A 44 6.09 2.17 -16.33
C ASN A 44 6.48 1.82 -14.89
N LYS A 45 6.67 0.53 -14.62
CA LYS A 45 7.33 0.06 -13.40
C LYS A 45 8.75 0.65 -13.34
N THR A 46 9.12 1.23 -12.20
CA THR A 46 10.41 1.92 -12.04
C THR A 46 11.05 1.57 -10.70
N THR A 47 12.34 1.26 -10.70
CA THR A 47 13.12 1.02 -9.48
C THR A 47 14.03 2.20 -9.19
N ILE A 48 13.96 2.70 -7.95
CA ILE A 48 14.68 3.86 -7.47
C ILE A 48 15.60 3.41 -6.32
N PRO A 49 16.93 3.42 -6.49
CA PRO A 49 17.85 3.19 -5.39
C PRO A 49 17.80 4.37 -4.41
N LEU A 50 17.68 4.09 -3.11
CA LEU A 50 17.67 5.13 -2.08
C LEU A 50 19.08 5.32 -1.49
N ILE A 51 19.66 4.24 -0.99
CA ILE A 51 21.03 4.15 -0.47
C ILE A 51 21.61 2.77 -0.82
N PRO A 52 22.90 2.52 -0.61
CA PRO A 52 23.45 1.17 -0.72
C PRO A 52 22.70 0.17 0.16
N GLY A 53 22.07 -0.83 -0.48
CA GLY A 53 21.31 -1.87 0.21
C GLY A 53 19.80 -1.64 0.30
N VAL A 54 19.28 -0.50 -0.19
CA VAL A 54 17.85 -0.15 -0.10
C VAL A 54 17.36 0.43 -1.43
N GLN A 55 16.24 -0.05 -1.93
CA GLN A 55 15.56 0.48 -3.12
C GLN A 55 14.04 0.52 -2.92
N ILE A 56 13.36 1.33 -3.75
CA ILE A 56 11.91 1.30 -3.92
C ILE A 56 11.60 0.90 -5.36
N THR A 57 10.79 -0.13 -5.57
CA THR A 57 10.13 -0.36 -6.86
C THR A 57 8.72 0.21 -6.82
N VAL A 58 8.42 1.10 -7.76
CA VAL A 58 7.09 1.68 -7.99
C VAL A 58 6.33 0.77 -8.95
N VAL A 59 5.26 0.14 -8.47
CA VAL A 59 4.39 -0.76 -9.24
C VAL A 59 3.08 -0.02 -9.56
N PRO A 60 2.84 0.32 -10.83
CA PRO A 60 1.57 0.91 -11.26
C PRO A 60 0.44 -0.12 -11.13
N MET A 61 -0.70 0.32 -10.62
CA MET A 61 -1.91 -0.50 -10.49
C MET A 61 -3.13 0.32 -10.87
N LEU A 62 -4.23 -0.37 -11.22
CA LEU A 62 -5.52 0.26 -11.52
C LEU A 62 -5.36 1.36 -12.58
N ALA A 63 -6.15 2.43 -12.49
CA ALA A 63 -6.12 3.54 -13.45
C ALA A 63 -5.00 4.56 -13.17
N ASP A 64 -4.66 4.78 -11.90
CA ASP A 64 -3.70 5.82 -11.48
C ASP A 64 -3.02 5.53 -10.12
N ASN A 65 -3.26 4.36 -9.51
CA ASN A 65 -2.69 4.00 -8.21
C ASN A 65 -1.26 3.46 -8.32
N TYR A 66 -0.53 3.55 -7.20
CA TYR A 66 0.81 2.99 -7.06
C TYR A 66 0.92 2.11 -5.81
N CYS A 67 1.56 0.96 -5.96
CA CYS A 67 2.14 0.21 -4.86
C CYS A 67 3.64 0.49 -4.81
N TYR A 68 4.21 0.58 -3.61
CA TYR A 68 5.64 0.76 -3.41
C TYR A 68 6.24 -0.47 -2.74
N LEU A 69 7.15 -1.15 -3.43
CA LEU A 69 7.96 -2.22 -2.84
C LEU A 69 9.22 -1.63 -2.23
N LEU A 70 9.27 -1.51 -0.92
CA LEU A 70 10.45 -1.10 -0.17
C LEU A 70 11.31 -2.33 0.11
N THR A 71 12.48 -2.39 -0.51
CA THR A 71 13.32 -3.60 -0.55
C THR A 71 14.66 -3.37 0.13
N ASP A 72 15.02 -4.28 1.05
CA ASP A 72 16.39 -4.47 1.51
C ASP A 72 17.09 -5.41 0.53
N THR A 73 17.97 -4.86 -0.32
CA THR A 73 18.54 -5.60 -1.45
C THR A 73 19.56 -6.65 -1.01
N GLY A 74 20.12 -6.52 0.20
CA GLY A 74 21.06 -7.49 0.76
C GLY A 74 20.37 -8.78 1.23
N THR A 75 19.14 -8.67 1.72
CA THR A 75 18.34 -9.82 2.17
C THR A 75 17.29 -10.26 1.16
N LYS A 76 17.01 -9.45 0.13
CA LYS A 76 15.90 -9.62 -0.83
C LYS A 76 14.51 -9.57 -0.19
N LYS A 77 14.41 -9.16 1.08
CA LYS A 77 13.13 -8.98 1.76
C LYS A 77 12.53 -7.62 1.41
N CYS A 78 11.21 -7.58 1.21
CA CYS A 78 10.50 -6.34 0.94
C CYS A 78 9.21 -6.16 1.77
N LEU A 79 8.79 -4.91 1.86
CA LEU A 79 7.46 -4.48 2.29
C LEU A 79 6.70 -3.91 1.09
N ALA A 80 5.41 -4.19 0.97
CA ALA A 80 4.54 -3.58 -0.03
C ALA A 80 3.64 -2.52 0.61
N VAL A 81 3.70 -1.28 0.12
CA VAL A 81 2.79 -0.20 0.55
C VAL A 81 1.57 -0.20 -0.35
N ASP A 82 0.37 -0.26 0.26
CA ASP A 82 -0.93 -0.19 -0.41
C ASP A 82 -1.10 -1.11 -1.64
N PRO A 83 -0.90 -2.44 -1.51
CA PRO A 83 -0.99 -3.36 -2.64
C PRO A 83 -2.45 -3.66 -3.02
N ALA A 84 -3.11 -2.72 -3.69
CA ALA A 84 -4.51 -2.84 -4.10
C ALA A 84 -4.76 -3.98 -5.10
N ASP A 85 -3.80 -4.26 -5.97
CA ASP A 85 -3.86 -5.36 -6.94
C ASP A 85 -2.84 -6.44 -6.56
N ALA A 86 -3.32 -7.51 -5.95
CA ALA A 86 -2.49 -8.64 -5.54
C ALA A 86 -1.78 -9.32 -6.73
N GLY A 87 -2.38 -9.34 -7.91
CA GLY A 87 -1.80 -9.97 -9.10
C GLY A 87 -0.58 -9.19 -9.57
N ALA A 88 -0.74 -7.88 -9.78
CA ALA A 88 0.34 -7.00 -10.21
C ALA A 88 1.50 -6.98 -9.21
N VAL A 89 1.20 -6.90 -7.92
CA VAL A 89 2.21 -6.83 -6.86
C VAL A 89 2.98 -8.14 -6.73
N LEU A 90 2.30 -9.29 -6.72
CA LEU A 90 2.98 -10.58 -6.60
C LEU A 90 3.81 -10.92 -7.84
N ALA A 91 3.37 -10.50 -9.04
CA ALA A 91 4.17 -10.64 -10.25
C ALA A 91 5.47 -9.81 -10.18
N ALA A 92 5.41 -8.58 -9.66
CA ALA A 92 6.60 -7.76 -9.46
C ALA A 92 7.56 -8.34 -8.40
N VAL A 93 7.02 -8.88 -7.31
CA VAL A 93 7.79 -9.57 -6.26
C VAL A 93 8.52 -10.80 -6.83
N GLU A 94 7.83 -11.61 -7.64
CA GLU A 94 8.39 -12.79 -8.29
C GLU A 94 9.48 -12.42 -9.32
N GLU A 95 9.21 -11.45 -10.19
CA GLU A 95 10.15 -10.99 -11.23
C GLU A 95 11.48 -10.50 -10.65
N GLU A 96 11.45 -9.82 -9.49
CA GLU A 96 12.64 -9.31 -8.81
C GLU A 96 13.29 -10.33 -7.86
N GLY A 97 12.70 -11.52 -7.70
CA GLY A 97 13.17 -12.56 -6.79
C GLY A 97 13.16 -12.12 -5.32
N LEU A 98 12.09 -11.43 -4.91
CA LEU A 98 11.94 -10.86 -3.56
C LEU A 98 11.12 -11.77 -2.65
N GLU A 99 11.34 -11.63 -1.34
CA GLU A 99 10.53 -12.23 -0.28
C GLU A 99 9.65 -11.15 0.36
N LEU A 100 8.35 -11.15 0.05
CA LEU A 100 7.40 -10.24 0.67
C LEU A 100 7.13 -10.64 2.12
N GLN A 101 7.50 -9.78 3.07
CA GLN A 101 7.40 -10.05 4.51
C GLN A 101 6.26 -9.27 5.17
N GLY A 102 5.84 -8.16 4.57
CA GLY A 102 4.81 -7.32 5.17
C GLY A 102 4.13 -6.39 4.18
N ILE A 103 2.91 -6.03 4.51
CA ILE A 103 2.07 -5.06 3.82
C ILE A 103 1.89 -3.86 4.76
N LEU A 104 2.13 -2.66 4.24
CA LEU A 104 1.87 -1.40 4.93
C LEU A 104 0.64 -0.76 4.30
N THR A 105 -0.51 -0.87 4.96
CA THR A 105 -1.75 -0.25 4.48
C THR A 105 -1.95 1.10 5.13
N THR A 106 -2.05 2.16 4.33
CA THR A 106 -2.24 3.54 4.79
C THR A 106 -3.67 3.77 5.29
N HIS A 107 -4.66 3.23 4.56
CA HIS A 107 -6.07 3.29 4.91
C HIS A 107 -6.92 2.22 4.18
N THR A 108 -8.19 2.11 4.57
CA THR A 108 -9.11 1.01 4.26
C THR A 108 -9.72 1.03 2.86
N HIS A 109 -9.48 2.06 2.06
CA HIS A 109 -10.01 2.10 0.69
C HIS A 109 -9.45 0.95 -0.14
N TRP A 110 -10.25 0.35 -1.02
CA TRP A 110 -9.91 -0.86 -1.78
C TRP A 110 -8.84 -0.62 -2.84
N ASP A 111 -8.75 0.59 -3.37
CA ASP A 111 -7.63 1.02 -4.23
C ASP A 111 -6.31 1.21 -3.47
N HIS A 112 -6.29 0.87 -2.16
CA HIS A 112 -5.10 0.74 -1.32
C HIS A 112 -4.99 -0.64 -0.65
N SER A 113 -6.09 -1.17 -0.12
CA SER A 113 -6.14 -2.37 0.71
C SER A 113 -6.75 -3.60 0.04
N GLY A 114 -7.24 -3.47 -1.19
CA GLY A 114 -8.03 -4.48 -1.89
C GLY A 114 -7.30 -5.80 -2.15
N GLY A 115 -5.97 -5.76 -2.27
CA GLY A 115 -5.16 -6.95 -2.46
C GLY A 115 -4.73 -7.65 -1.16
N ASN A 116 -4.96 -7.05 0.01
CA ASN A 116 -4.44 -7.56 1.29
C ASN A 116 -4.85 -9.02 1.56
N GLU A 117 -6.14 -9.34 1.44
CA GLU A 117 -6.66 -10.68 1.71
C GLU A 117 -6.11 -11.72 0.72
N ALA A 118 -6.07 -11.38 -0.57
CA ALA A 118 -5.55 -12.27 -1.61
C ALA A 118 -4.05 -12.54 -1.44
N ILE A 119 -3.27 -11.52 -1.07
CA ILE A 119 -1.85 -11.69 -0.76
C ILE A 119 -1.68 -12.55 0.50
N LYS A 120 -2.43 -12.28 1.57
CA LYS A 120 -2.36 -13.06 2.82
C LYS A 120 -2.76 -14.53 2.62
N GLN A 121 -3.74 -14.80 1.76
CA GLN A 121 -4.12 -16.17 1.39
C GLN A 121 -2.99 -16.92 0.68
N LYS A 122 -2.24 -16.24 -0.20
CA LYS A 122 -1.09 -16.83 -0.92
C LYS A 122 0.17 -16.90 -0.07
N LEU A 123 0.35 -15.95 0.85
CA LEU A 123 1.51 -15.81 1.74
C LEU A 123 1.03 -15.72 3.20
N PRO A 124 0.70 -16.85 3.84
CA PRO A 124 0.08 -16.86 5.18
C PRO A 124 0.89 -16.16 6.27
N ASP A 125 2.22 -16.11 6.14
CA ASP A 125 3.11 -15.52 7.13
C ASP A 125 3.34 -14.00 6.92
N VAL A 126 2.86 -13.42 5.81
CA VAL A 126 3.02 -11.99 5.53
C VAL A 126 2.29 -11.17 6.60
N LYS A 127 2.95 -10.18 7.19
CA LYS A 127 2.29 -9.27 8.13
C LYS A 127 1.45 -8.24 7.38
N VAL A 128 0.35 -7.78 7.97
CA VAL A 128 -0.46 -6.69 7.44
C VAL A 128 -0.58 -5.63 8.53
N TYR A 129 0.11 -4.52 8.30
CA TYR A 129 0.12 -3.34 9.16
C TYR A 129 -0.94 -2.34 8.70
N GLY A 130 -1.60 -1.70 9.65
CA GLY A 130 -2.60 -0.69 9.37
C GLY A 130 -3.09 0.04 10.62
N GLY A 131 -3.66 1.23 10.41
CA GLY A 131 -4.14 2.08 11.51
C GLY A 131 -5.20 1.39 12.36
N LYS A 132 -5.01 1.36 13.68
CA LYS A 132 -5.92 0.73 14.66
C LYS A 132 -7.36 1.29 14.67
N LYS A 133 -7.59 2.42 14.02
CA LYS A 133 -8.88 3.11 13.92
C LYS A 133 -9.64 2.75 12.62
N GLU A 134 -9.15 1.78 11.85
CA GLU A 134 -9.76 1.35 10.59
C GLU A 134 -9.98 -0.17 10.51
N ALA A 135 -10.94 -0.56 9.67
CA ALA A 135 -11.22 -1.96 9.35
C ALA A 135 -10.35 -2.43 8.18
N ILE A 136 -9.04 -2.53 8.41
CA ILE A 136 -8.08 -2.96 7.39
C ILE A 136 -8.28 -4.46 7.07
N PRO A 137 -8.53 -4.84 5.81
CA PRO A 137 -8.64 -6.24 5.42
C PRO A 137 -7.36 -7.02 5.73
N ALA A 138 -7.50 -8.24 6.26
CA ALA A 138 -6.42 -9.13 6.68
C ALA A 138 -5.42 -8.56 7.71
N LEU A 139 -5.79 -7.51 8.47
CA LEU A 139 -4.93 -6.89 9.49
C LEU A 139 -4.38 -7.92 10.49
N THR A 140 -3.06 -7.92 10.68
CA THR A 140 -2.39 -8.76 11.69
C THR A 140 -1.71 -7.92 12.77
N ASP A 141 -1.20 -6.75 12.41
CA ASP A 141 -0.40 -5.90 13.29
C ASP A 141 -0.98 -4.48 13.26
N SER A 142 -1.88 -4.15 14.19
CA SER A 142 -2.45 -2.81 14.29
C SER A 142 -1.41 -1.80 14.78
N VAL A 143 -1.35 -0.62 14.17
CA VAL A 143 -0.42 0.45 14.54
C VAL A 143 -1.14 1.76 14.89
N GLY A 144 -0.47 2.64 15.60
CA GLY A 144 -0.91 4.00 15.90
C GLY A 144 0.24 5.01 16.02
N GLU A 145 -0.10 6.21 16.47
CA GLU A 145 0.82 7.35 16.54
C GLU A 145 2.12 7.00 17.31
N GLY A 146 3.26 7.23 16.66
CA GLY A 146 4.58 7.05 17.25
C GLY A 146 5.09 5.61 17.26
N ASP A 147 4.27 4.62 16.91
CA ASP A 147 4.72 3.23 16.82
C ASP A 147 5.88 3.11 15.84
N THR A 148 6.86 2.30 16.20
CA THR A 148 8.09 2.13 15.42
C THR A 148 8.46 0.66 15.35
N PHE A 149 8.89 0.22 14.17
CA PHE A 149 9.44 -1.12 13.98
C PHE A 149 10.61 -1.11 12.98
N ARG A 150 11.39 -2.18 13.01
CA ARG A 150 12.59 -2.35 12.18
C ARG A 150 12.36 -3.40 11.09
N PHE A 151 12.92 -3.15 9.92
CA PHE A 151 12.77 -4.03 8.76
C PHE A 151 14.07 -4.16 7.92
N PRO A 152 14.39 -5.35 7.39
CA PRO A 152 13.83 -6.64 7.76
C PRO A 152 14.24 -7.03 9.19
N PRO A 153 13.50 -7.92 9.87
CA PRO A 153 13.99 -8.54 11.10
C PRO A 153 15.34 -9.20 10.85
N ARG A 154 16.30 -8.95 11.75
CA ARG A 154 17.68 -9.47 11.65
C ARG A 154 17.99 -10.33 12.88
N ALA A 155 18.97 -11.23 12.74
CA ALA A 155 19.48 -12.01 13.86
C ALA A 155 20.05 -11.08 14.96
N GLU A 156 20.09 -11.55 16.20
CA GLU A 156 20.64 -10.79 17.33
C GLU A 156 22.03 -10.20 16.99
N GLY A 157 22.15 -8.88 17.12
CA GLY A 157 23.39 -8.12 16.86
C GLY A 157 23.53 -7.51 15.46
N ALA A 158 22.64 -7.81 14.51
CA ALA A 158 22.63 -7.16 13.20
C ALA A 158 21.54 -6.08 13.12
N GLU A 159 21.92 -4.85 12.76
CA GLU A 159 20.98 -3.72 12.64
C GLU A 159 20.22 -3.76 11.31
N SER A 160 18.92 -3.52 11.39
CA SER A 160 18.07 -3.29 10.21
C SER A 160 18.27 -1.86 9.69
N LYS A 161 18.53 -1.72 8.38
CA LYS A 161 18.71 -0.39 7.75
C LYS A 161 17.43 0.44 7.70
N LEU A 162 16.27 -0.19 7.85
CA LEU A 162 14.97 0.49 7.74
C LEU A 162 14.31 0.54 9.11
N VAL A 163 14.03 1.77 9.56
CA VAL A 163 13.23 2.06 10.74
C VAL A 163 11.95 2.72 10.25
N VAL A 164 10.83 2.03 10.42
CA VAL A 164 9.52 2.51 10.01
C VAL A 164 8.83 3.09 11.22
N GLN A 165 8.45 4.37 11.14
CA GLN A 165 7.69 5.08 12.16
C GLN A 165 6.29 5.39 11.63
N VAL A 166 5.27 5.27 12.48
CA VAL A 166 3.87 5.48 12.13
C VAL A 166 3.40 6.83 12.62
N TRP A 167 2.84 7.64 11.72
CA TRP A 167 2.19 8.92 12.03
C TRP A 167 0.70 8.81 11.68
N GLU A 168 -0.19 9.06 12.62
CA GLU A 168 -1.62 9.17 12.38
C GLU A 168 -1.93 10.49 11.68
N THR A 169 -2.59 10.42 10.52
CA THR A 169 -2.93 11.58 9.70
C THR A 169 -4.42 11.61 9.37
N PRO A 170 -5.31 11.66 10.38
CA PRO A 170 -6.75 11.58 10.17
C PRO A 170 -7.23 12.77 9.34
N CYS A 171 -7.82 12.49 8.17
CA CYS A 171 -8.42 13.48 7.28
C CYS A 171 -9.27 12.78 6.23
N HIS A 172 -8.62 12.20 5.21
CA HIS A 172 -9.27 11.44 4.13
C HIS A 172 -10.10 10.27 4.69
N THR A 173 -9.51 9.55 5.62
CA THR A 173 -10.19 8.60 6.51
C THR A 173 -9.77 8.84 7.96
N VAL A 174 -10.57 8.32 8.90
CA VAL A 174 -10.42 8.60 10.34
C VAL A 174 -9.23 7.90 10.98
N GLY A 175 -8.74 6.81 10.39
CA GLY A 175 -7.58 6.07 10.87
C GLY A 175 -6.45 6.00 9.85
N HIS A 176 -6.42 6.93 8.89
CA HIS A 176 -5.33 7.05 7.94
C HIS A 176 -3.99 7.20 8.69
N VAL A 177 -2.99 6.45 8.24
CA VAL A 177 -1.61 6.55 8.75
C VAL A 177 -0.62 6.77 7.62
N MET A 178 0.49 7.43 7.95
CA MET A 178 1.69 7.51 7.11
C MET A 178 2.79 6.64 7.73
N TYR A 179 3.53 5.95 6.87
CA TYR A 179 4.73 5.21 7.26
C TYR A 179 5.97 6.02 6.87
N VAL A 180 6.60 6.63 7.87
CA VAL A 180 7.84 7.39 7.70
C VAL A 180 9.02 6.43 7.80
N VAL A 181 9.69 6.21 6.68
CA VAL A 181 10.82 5.27 6.58
C VAL A 181 12.13 6.03 6.77
N ASN A 182 12.75 5.85 7.92
CA ASN A 182 14.09 6.34 8.21
C ASN A 182 15.11 5.30 7.79
N VAL A 183 16.03 5.71 6.92
CA VAL A 183 17.05 4.83 6.37
C VAL A 183 18.38 5.10 7.07
N GLN A 184 18.94 4.08 7.72
CA GLN A 184 20.22 4.15 8.43
C GLN A 184 21.37 3.77 7.50
N ALA A 185 22.44 4.57 7.55
CA ALA A 185 23.64 4.39 6.73
C ALA A 185 24.52 3.23 7.22
#